data_AF-A0A7J4F9B7-F1
#
_entry.id   AF-A0A7J4F9B7-F1
#
_cell.length_a   1.000
_cell.length_b   1.000
_cell.length_c   1.000
_cell.angle_alpha   90.00
_cell.angle_beta   90.00
_cell.angle_gamma   90.00
#
_symmetry.space_group_name_H-M   'P 1'
#
loop_
_entity.id
_entity.type
_entity.pdbx_description
1 polymer ?
#
loop_
_entity_poly.entity_id
_entity_poly.type
_entity_poly.pdbx_seq_one_letter_code
_entity_poly.pdbx_strand_id
1 'polypeptide(L)'
;MSGIKEELVRGLTPRSLVISVSLLIISIIIGDIQWLYSEKPWVFHGWFVPFVYIILINEVLGRINKRLRLTSQELLVIFPSMFFAAGKNYVLAGITAGEIIFSELHWNLELTAFALNIGDLRDVFAELTPWFMFPTGPEGMEIARIIQEGLKPGEALNWGLLTVPILYWSAVMVLMFFIMQFLVFAIVGQPWTEVERLVFPMAVPYMYTINRAGDVDPATNKSRLFDLKDPRMKVFWAGLIVGILLTAIPALYEVFPPLAILEAFQWGETPVRFEPLVAALPGARGWACLIIAQALLWLLLPNEVYYTSIAMWIVFGVLYQWLGVMTGVIAYEPGMEYRWPWEAVPQWWAPLPYGLIATTGIMLGIGAWNLWFLRSRIKRLASVFKGGEDIVEHGLSMRFMTRFGVASILLFLILMVVTGVPVVIAVIFLALWFLWLVQVTRCWSEIWWHEGNFAVQGNIWNYYHNIGAAMGYWPMEATWEVPNMSYAWYATNRITFATSTWVVRHYPMGEGNLALLYKMAHYNKLDLKDLFTITLIIGVVGSVFATIWQIWML
;
A
#
# COMPACT_ATOMS: atom_id res chain seq x y z
N MET A 1 9.07 7.39 34.47
CA MET A 1 8.57 8.78 34.32
C MET A 1 7.09 8.74 34.61
N SER A 2 6.59 9.56 35.53
CA SER A 2 5.20 9.54 36.02
C SER A 2 4.64 10.96 36.09
N GLY A 3 3.44 11.16 35.57
CA GLY A 3 2.83 12.49 35.42
C GLY A 3 3.35 13.20 34.17
N ILE A 4 2.52 13.55 33.18
CA ILE A 4 1.06 13.63 33.12
C ILE A 4 0.50 12.47 32.27
N LYS A 5 -0.59 11.82 32.69
CA LYS A 5 -1.39 11.02 31.74
C LYS A 5 -2.11 12.01 30.84
N GLU A 6 -1.65 12.18 29.60
CA GLU A 6 -2.42 12.97 28.63
C GLU A 6 -3.78 12.30 28.42
N GLU A 7 -4.85 13.11 28.47
CA GLU A 7 -6.20 12.60 28.32
C GLU A 7 -6.45 12.21 26.86
N LEU A 8 -6.70 10.92 26.65
CA LEU A 8 -7.02 10.35 25.34
C LEU A 8 -8.49 10.60 25.04
N VAL A 9 -8.78 11.03 23.83
CA VAL A 9 -10.12 11.38 23.38
C VAL A 9 -10.67 10.30 22.46
N ARG A 10 -11.92 9.88 22.70
CA ARG A 10 -12.64 8.95 21.82
C ARG A 10 -12.96 9.62 20.49
N GLY A 11 -12.67 8.93 19.39
CA GLY A 11 -13.06 9.32 18.03
C GLY A 11 -14.15 8.42 17.45
N LEU A 12 -14.31 7.19 17.93
CA LEU A 12 -15.28 6.24 17.41
C LEU A 12 -16.63 6.43 18.11
N THR A 13 -17.37 7.43 17.65
CA THR A 13 -18.77 7.70 18.03
C THR A 13 -19.73 7.06 17.02
N PRO A 14 -21.00 6.81 17.38
CA PRO A 14 -22.00 6.29 16.43
C PRO A 14 -22.12 7.15 15.16
N ARG A 15 -21.99 8.48 15.27
CA ARG A 15 -22.00 9.38 14.11
C ARG A 15 -20.77 9.19 13.22
N SER A 16 -19.57 9.11 13.79
CA SER A 16 -18.35 8.88 13.01
C SER A 16 -18.32 7.49 12.36
N LEU A 17 -18.83 6.46 13.03
CA LEU A 17 -18.96 5.11 12.46
C LEU A 17 -19.89 5.10 11.24
N VAL A 18 -21.09 5.68 11.38
CA VAL A 18 -22.05 5.79 10.25
C VAL A 18 -21.43 6.57 9.08
N ILE A 19 -20.80 7.71 9.35
CA ILE A 19 -20.12 8.50 8.30
C ILE A 19 -18.98 7.69 7.66
N SER A 20 -18.19 6.97 8.45
CA SER A 20 -17.07 6.13 7.95
C SER A 20 -17.58 5.03 7.01
N VAL A 21 -18.62 4.30 7.40
CA VAL A 21 -19.17 3.20 6.58
C VAL A 21 -19.86 3.73 5.33
N SER A 22 -20.61 4.83 5.43
CA SER A 22 -21.21 5.48 4.25
C SER A 22 -20.15 6.00 3.28
N LEU A 23 -19.11 6.68 3.79
CA LEU A 23 -18.00 7.15 2.95
C LEU A 23 -17.25 5.98 2.31
N LEU A 24 -17.02 4.88 3.02
CA LEU A 24 -16.37 3.68 2.48
C LEU A 24 -17.15 3.11 1.28
N ILE A 25 -18.46 2.90 1.44
CA ILE A 25 -19.34 2.37 0.38
C ILE A 25 -19.36 3.31 -0.83
N ILE A 26 -19.56 4.61 -0.61
CA ILE A 26 -19.58 5.60 -1.69
C ILE A 26 -18.21 5.70 -2.39
N SER A 27 -17.11 5.65 -1.62
CA SER A 27 -15.75 5.70 -2.15
C SER A 27 -15.43 4.48 -3.01
N ILE A 28 -15.90 3.30 -2.61
CA ILE A 28 -15.77 2.07 -3.41
C ILE A 28 -16.58 2.19 -4.71
N ILE A 29 -17.86 2.54 -4.62
CA ILE A 29 -18.75 2.65 -5.79
C ILE A 29 -18.20 3.65 -6.83
N ILE A 30 -17.87 4.87 -6.41
CA ILE A 30 -17.30 5.89 -7.28
C ILE A 30 -15.96 5.43 -7.84
N GLY A 31 -15.13 4.84 -6.98
CA GLY A 31 -13.77 4.49 -7.35
C GLY A 31 -13.68 3.39 -8.39
N ASP A 32 -14.57 2.41 -8.32
CA ASP A 32 -14.68 1.31 -9.27
C ASP A 32 -15.28 1.77 -10.60
N ILE A 33 -16.34 2.59 -10.57
CA ILE A 33 -16.89 3.19 -11.80
C ILE A 33 -15.80 3.97 -12.55
N GLN A 34 -14.97 4.73 -11.85
CA GLN A 34 -13.84 5.42 -12.48
C GLN A 34 -12.75 4.44 -12.96
N TRP A 35 -12.46 3.39 -12.19
CA TRP A 35 -11.46 2.37 -12.56
C TRP A 35 -11.83 1.54 -13.79
N LEU A 36 -13.11 1.18 -13.96
CA LEU A 36 -13.56 0.37 -15.10
C LEU A 36 -13.98 1.19 -16.33
N TYR A 37 -14.53 2.39 -16.13
CA TYR A 37 -15.20 3.17 -17.19
C TYR A 37 -14.50 4.50 -17.52
N SER A 38 -13.28 4.73 -17.03
CA SER A 38 -12.40 5.82 -17.48
C SER A 38 -11.50 5.39 -18.64
N GLU A 39 -11.28 6.28 -19.61
CA GLU A 39 -10.23 6.10 -20.64
C GLU A 39 -8.81 6.16 -20.06
N LYS A 40 -8.65 6.63 -18.82
CA LYS A 40 -7.39 6.67 -18.08
C LYS A 40 -7.58 6.07 -16.68
N PRO A 41 -7.79 4.75 -16.56
CA PRO A 41 -8.13 4.09 -15.30
C PRO A 41 -6.95 4.01 -14.33
N TRP A 42 -5.72 4.25 -14.80
CA TRP A 42 -4.51 4.35 -13.97
C TRP A 42 -4.26 5.75 -13.41
N VAL A 43 -5.07 6.74 -13.84
CA VAL A 43 -4.98 8.15 -13.45
C VAL A 43 -6.25 8.52 -12.69
N PHE A 44 -7.42 8.46 -13.35
CA PHE A 44 -8.71 8.81 -12.77
C PHE A 44 -9.46 7.55 -12.33
N HIS A 45 -9.35 7.25 -11.03
CA HIS A 45 -10.00 6.13 -10.34
C HIS A 45 -10.19 6.49 -8.85
N GLY A 46 -10.85 5.65 -8.06
CA GLY A 46 -10.91 5.84 -6.59
C GLY A 46 -11.72 7.04 -6.05
N TRP A 47 -11.43 7.47 -4.81
CA TRP A 47 -12.11 8.62 -4.19
C TRP A 47 -11.36 9.95 -4.43
N PHE A 48 -11.99 10.84 -5.18
CA PHE A 48 -11.39 12.06 -5.75
C PHE A 48 -11.59 13.34 -4.92
N VAL A 49 -12.11 13.27 -3.69
CA VAL A 49 -12.38 14.47 -2.86
C VAL A 49 -11.28 14.64 -1.81
N PRO A 50 -10.26 15.51 -2.04
CA PRO A 50 -9.22 15.82 -1.06
C PRO A 50 -9.76 16.12 0.34
N PHE A 51 -9.08 15.58 1.35
CA PHE A 51 -9.52 15.67 2.74
C PHE A 51 -9.63 17.12 3.27
N VAL A 52 -8.90 18.08 2.68
CA VAL A 52 -9.08 19.51 2.98
C VAL A 52 -10.51 19.98 2.72
N TYR A 53 -11.19 19.46 1.70
CA TYR A 53 -12.60 19.79 1.44
C TYR A 53 -13.54 19.22 2.50
N ILE A 54 -13.24 18.04 3.06
CA ILE A 54 -13.97 17.48 4.21
C ILE A 54 -13.82 18.39 5.44
N ILE A 55 -12.65 18.97 5.63
CA ILE A 55 -12.39 19.97 6.68
C ILE A 55 -13.14 21.28 6.42
N LEU A 56 -13.21 21.76 5.17
CA LEU A 56 -14.05 22.92 4.80
C LEU A 56 -15.54 22.65 5.10
N ILE A 57 -16.05 21.49 4.70
CA ILE A 57 -17.43 21.06 4.96
C ILE A 57 -17.68 21.00 6.48
N ASN A 58 -16.76 20.43 7.25
CA ASN A 58 -16.87 20.37 8.71
C ASN A 58 -16.89 21.76 9.38
N GLU A 59 -16.10 22.71 8.89
CA GLU A 59 -16.14 24.11 9.34
C GLU A 59 -17.48 24.77 9.00
N VAL A 60 -18.01 24.58 7.78
CA VAL A 60 -19.32 25.14 7.36
C VAL A 60 -20.45 24.54 8.20
N LEU A 61 -20.51 23.22 8.33
CA LEU A 61 -21.49 22.53 9.17
C LEU A 61 -21.39 22.98 10.64
N GLY A 62 -20.17 23.13 11.17
CA GLY A 62 -19.93 23.61 12.53
C GLY A 62 -20.29 25.08 12.76
N ARG A 63 -20.28 25.92 11.72
CA ARG A 63 -20.80 27.30 11.76
C ARG A 63 -22.33 27.34 11.73
N ILE A 64 -22.96 26.48 10.94
CA ILE A 64 -24.43 26.35 10.89
C ILE A 64 -24.97 25.79 12.21
N ASN A 65 -24.36 24.73 12.73
CA ASN A 65 -24.75 24.10 13.98
C ASN A 65 -23.56 23.38 14.63
N LYS A 66 -23.18 23.81 15.84
CA LYS A 66 -22.07 23.22 16.63
C LYS A 66 -22.18 21.69 16.80
N ARG A 67 -23.39 21.12 16.81
CA ARG A 67 -23.63 19.67 16.94
C ARG A 67 -23.30 18.87 15.66
N LEU A 68 -23.25 19.53 14.50
CA LEU A 68 -22.86 18.89 13.24
C LEU A 68 -21.34 18.86 13.03
N ARG A 69 -20.59 19.65 13.81
CA ARG A 69 -19.12 19.64 13.78
C ARG A 69 -18.58 18.31 14.33
N LEU A 70 -17.72 17.68 13.55
CA LEU A 70 -16.86 16.57 13.94
C LEU A 70 -15.61 17.10 14.67
N THR A 71 -15.20 16.39 15.71
CA THR A 71 -13.94 16.62 16.45
C THR A 71 -12.72 16.21 15.61
N SER A 72 -11.50 16.60 16.02
CA SER A 72 -10.25 16.09 15.40
C SER A 72 -10.20 14.56 15.39
N GLN A 73 -10.66 13.93 16.46
CA GLN A 73 -10.65 12.48 16.64
C GLN A 73 -11.65 11.79 15.72
N GLU A 74 -12.85 12.35 15.53
CA GLU A 74 -13.83 11.82 14.58
C GLU A 74 -13.43 12.08 13.12
N LEU A 75 -12.82 13.23 12.82
CA LEU A 75 -12.21 13.51 11.51
C LEU A 75 -11.13 12.48 11.16
N LEU A 76 -10.31 12.07 12.14
CA LEU A 76 -9.30 11.04 11.95
C LEU A 76 -9.90 9.62 11.87
N VAL A 77 -11.03 9.36 12.52
CA VAL A 77 -11.75 8.07 12.44
C VAL A 77 -12.44 7.87 11.09
N ILE A 78 -12.96 8.94 10.45
CA ILE A 78 -13.53 8.84 9.09
C ILE A 78 -12.45 8.79 7.98
N PHE A 79 -11.22 9.20 8.28
CA PHE A 79 -10.16 9.35 7.28
C PHE A 79 -9.78 8.05 6.55
N PRO A 80 -9.63 6.88 7.22
CA PRO A 80 -9.29 5.64 6.55
C PRO A 80 -10.33 5.20 5.50
N SER A 81 -11.61 5.55 5.65
CA SER A 81 -12.65 5.16 4.67
C SER A 81 -12.44 5.76 3.28
N MET A 82 -12.03 7.03 3.22
CA MET A 82 -11.74 7.71 1.97
C MET A 82 -10.44 7.21 1.36
N PHE A 83 -9.46 6.93 2.23
CA PHE A 83 -8.20 6.35 1.83
C PHE A 83 -8.37 4.94 1.22
N PHE A 84 -9.31 4.12 1.75
CA PHE A 84 -9.57 2.74 1.32
C PHE A 84 -9.77 2.57 -0.20
N ALA A 85 -10.44 3.53 -0.86
CA ALA A 85 -10.66 3.46 -2.31
C ALA A 85 -9.73 4.37 -3.12
N ALA A 86 -8.98 5.27 -2.49
CA ALA A 86 -8.13 6.25 -3.18
C ALA A 86 -6.65 5.86 -3.25
N GLY A 87 -6.18 4.97 -2.36
CA GLY A 87 -4.78 4.55 -2.30
C GLY A 87 -3.83 5.68 -1.83
N LYS A 88 -2.53 5.43 -1.93
CA LYS A 88 -1.51 6.24 -1.24
C LYS A 88 -1.49 7.73 -1.57
N ASN A 89 -1.71 8.09 -2.83
CA ASN A 89 -1.63 9.49 -3.27
C ASN A 89 -2.73 10.37 -2.64
N TYR A 90 -3.72 9.77 -1.98
CA TYR A 90 -4.74 10.52 -1.24
C TYR A 90 -4.19 11.23 0.00
N VAL A 91 -3.17 10.66 0.65
CA VAL A 91 -2.41 11.30 1.74
C VAL A 91 -1.38 12.30 1.18
N LEU A 92 -1.08 12.28 -0.11
CA LEU A 92 -0.15 13.25 -0.70
C LEU A 92 -0.87 14.53 -1.17
N ALA A 93 -1.84 14.36 -2.05
CA ALA A 93 -2.47 15.44 -2.80
C ALA A 93 -4.01 15.32 -2.84
N GLY A 94 -4.58 14.31 -2.16
CA GLY A 94 -6.02 14.02 -2.23
C GLY A 94 -6.47 13.48 -3.61
N ILE A 95 -5.51 13.02 -4.41
CA ILE A 95 -5.70 12.36 -5.71
C ILE A 95 -5.46 10.85 -5.55
N THR A 96 -5.70 10.09 -6.59
CA THR A 96 -5.67 8.62 -6.53
C THR A 96 -4.49 8.05 -7.30
N ALA A 97 -3.91 6.95 -6.81
CA ALA A 97 -2.86 6.17 -7.49
C ALA A 97 -3.43 4.81 -7.86
N GLY A 98 -3.02 4.17 -8.95
CA GLY A 98 -3.61 2.89 -9.44
C GLY A 98 -3.31 1.67 -8.56
N GLU A 99 -3.36 1.88 -7.25
CA GLU A 99 -2.83 1.12 -6.11
C GLU A 99 -3.96 1.04 -5.07
N ILE A 100 -5.12 0.59 -5.53
CA ILE A 100 -6.39 0.60 -4.81
C ILE A 100 -6.85 -0.83 -4.58
N ILE A 101 -7.93 -0.97 -3.80
CA ILE A 101 -8.54 -2.27 -3.51
C ILE A 101 -8.83 -3.09 -4.79
N PHE A 102 -9.29 -2.45 -5.88
CA PHE A 102 -9.61 -3.10 -7.15
C PHE A 102 -8.38 -3.65 -7.88
N SER A 103 -7.24 -2.97 -7.78
CA SER A 103 -5.97 -3.46 -8.32
C SER A 103 -5.50 -4.74 -7.63
N GLU A 104 -5.96 -5.02 -6.41
CA GLU A 104 -5.72 -6.30 -5.71
C GLU A 104 -6.70 -7.38 -6.20
N LEU A 105 -7.97 -7.02 -6.46
CA LEU A 105 -8.98 -7.92 -7.01
C LEU A 105 -8.56 -8.47 -8.39
N HIS A 106 -7.89 -7.63 -9.20
CA HIS A 106 -7.25 -8.03 -10.46
C HIS A 106 -6.29 -9.23 -10.27
N TRP A 107 -5.46 -9.25 -9.23
CA TRP A 107 -4.55 -10.37 -8.94
C TRP A 107 -5.24 -11.58 -8.30
N ASN A 108 -6.44 -11.37 -7.74
CA ASN A 108 -7.26 -12.38 -7.09
C ASN A 108 -8.17 -13.08 -8.10
N LEU A 109 -9.49 -12.84 -8.02
CA LEU A 109 -10.52 -13.59 -8.73
C LEU A 109 -10.49 -13.37 -10.25
N GLU A 110 -10.22 -12.13 -10.66
CA GLU A 110 -10.26 -11.71 -12.07
C GLU A 110 -9.13 -12.31 -12.90
N LEU A 111 -7.91 -12.45 -12.35
CA LEU A 111 -6.80 -13.13 -13.05
C LEU A 111 -7.18 -14.55 -13.49
N THR A 112 -7.95 -15.29 -12.69
CA THR A 112 -8.45 -16.60 -13.14
C THR A 112 -9.49 -16.45 -14.24
N ALA A 113 -10.48 -15.56 -14.09
CA ALA A 113 -11.50 -15.34 -15.11
C ALA A 113 -10.87 -15.00 -16.48
N PHE A 114 -9.91 -14.08 -16.47
CA PHE A 114 -9.16 -13.67 -17.66
C PHE A 114 -8.35 -14.84 -18.27
N ALA A 115 -7.62 -15.60 -17.44
CA ALA A 115 -6.84 -16.74 -17.91
C ALA A 115 -7.70 -17.86 -18.52
N LEU A 116 -8.92 -18.10 -18.00
CA LEU A 116 -9.85 -19.08 -18.57
C LEU A 116 -10.40 -18.66 -19.94
N ASN A 117 -10.39 -17.37 -20.28
CA ASN A 117 -10.76 -16.89 -21.61
C ASN A 117 -9.62 -16.92 -22.64
N ILE A 118 -8.36 -17.03 -22.21
CA ILE A 118 -7.18 -17.13 -23.08
C ILE A 118 -6.94 -18.59 -23.48
N GLY A 119 -6.97 -18.91 -24.78
CA GLY A 119 -6.84 -20.28 -25.28
C GLY A 119 -5.64 -21.05 -24.72
N ASP A 120 -4.45 -20.47 -24.77
CA ASP A 120 -3.20 -21.13 -24.34
C ASP A 120 -3.08 -21.29 -22.81
N LEU A 121 -3.86 -20.54 -22.03
CA LEU A 121 -3.85 -20.60 -20.56
C LEU A 121 -5.05 -21.35 -19.98
N ARG A 122 -6.15 -21.46 -20.75
CA ARG A 122 -7.44 -22.00 -20.32
C ARG A 122 -7.30 -23.37 -19.69
N ASP A 123 -6.67 -24.31 -20.39
CA ASP A 123 -6.64 -25.71 -19.95
C ASP A 123 -5.81 -25.85 -18.67
N VAL A 124 -4.67 -25.16 -18.59
CA VAL A 124 -3.81 -25.11 -17.40
C VAL A 124 -4.55 -24.49 -16.19
N PHE A 125 -5.26 -23.38 -16.39
CA PHE A 125 -6.01 -22.75 -15.31
C PHE A 125 -7.28 -23.54 -14.94
N ALA A 126 -7.91 -24.24 -15.87
CA ALA A 126 -9.07 -25.09 -15.60
C ALA A 126 -8.69 -26.35 -14.80
N GLU A 127 -7.52 -26.93 -15.06
CA GLU A 127 -6.97 -28.06 -14.32
C GLU A 127 -6.49 -27.65 -12.92
N LEU A 128 -5.71 -26.55 -12.81
CA LEU A 128 -5.03 -26.18 -11.57
C LEU A 128 -5.87 -25.30 -10.63
N THR A 129 -6.88 -24.58 -11.11
CA THR A 129 -7.69 -23.72 -10.22
C THR A 129 -8.73 -24.55 -9.46
N PRO A 130 -8.71 -24.56 -8.11
CA PRO A 130 -9.72 -25.26 -7.33
C PRO A 130 -11.02 -24.44 -7.29
N TRP A 131 -12.15 -25.13 -7.20
CA TRP A 131 -13.50 -24.52 -7.17
C TRP A 131 -13.69 -23.41 -6.12
N PHE A 132 -12.93 -23.45 -5.01
CA PHE A 132 -12.99 -22.46 -3.94
C PHE A 132 -12.18 -21.18 -4.23
N MET A 133 -11.27 -21.18 -5.21
CA MET A 133 -10.63 -19.95 -5.73
C MET A 133 -11.45 -19.34 -6.87
N PHE A 134 -12.02 -20.19 -7.72
CA PHE A 134 -12.87 -19.83 -8.87
C PHE A 134 -13.62 -21.09 -9.36
N PRO A 135 -14.89 -21.01 -9.79
CA PRO A 135 -15.58 -22.17 -10.37
C PRO A 135 -14.94 -22.56 -11.71
N THR A 136 -14.59 -23.83 -11.89
CA THR A 136 -14.07 -24.37 -13.17
C THR A 136 -15.10 -25.31 -13.83
N GLY A 137 -14.88 -25.70 -15.09
CA GLY A 137 -15.86 -26.44 -15.89
C GLY A 137 -16.87 -25.52 -16.62
N PRO A 138 -17.92 -26.05 -17.27
CA PRO A 138 -18.76 -25.29 -18.20
C PRO A 138 -19.42 -24.04 -17.61
N GLU A 139 -19.99 -24.13 -16.41
CA GLU A 139 -20.58 -22.97 -15.71
C GLU A 139 -19.51 -21.96 -15.26
N GLY A 140 -18.31 -22.45 -14.92
CA GLY A 140 -17.15 -21.63 -14.59
C GLY A 140 -16.60 -20.84 -15.78
N MET A 141 -16.55 -21.47 -16.95
CA MET A 141 -16.19 -20.81 -18.22
C MET A 141 -17.20 -19.74 -18.61
N GLU A 142 -18.49 -19.99 -18.38
CA GLU A 142 -19.54 -18.98 -18.63
C GLU A 142 -19.45 -17.81 -17.64
N ILE A 143 -19.15 -18.06 -16.36
CA ILE A 143 -18.86 -16.99 -15.39
C ILE A 143 -17.61 -16.20 -15.79
N ALA A 144 -16.54 -16.87 -16.21
CA ALA A 144 -15.32 -16.22 -16.70
C ALA A 144 -15.61 -15.36 -17.93
N ARG A 145 -16.45 -15.84 -18.86
CA ARG A 145 -16.90 -15.08 -20.03
C ARG A 145 -17.73 -13.86 -19.62
N ILE A 146 -18.70 -14.00 -18.71
CA ILE A 146 -19.51 -12.86 -18.22
C ILE A 146 -18.62 -11.79 -17.58
N ILE A 147 -17.66 -12.18 -16.74
CA ILE A 147 -16.73 -11.25 -16.06
C ILE A 147 -15.81 -10.48 -17.04
N GLN A 148 -15.60 -10.99 -18.26
CA GLN A 148 -14.71 -10.34 -19.25
C GLN A 148 -15.46 -9.67 -20.42
N GLU A 149 -16.60 -10.21 -20.85
CA GLU A 149 -17.39 -9.68 -21.96
C GLU A 149 -18.60 -8.85 -21.51
N GLY A 150 -18.89 -8.84 -20.21
CA GLY A 150 -20.11 -8.30 -19.63
C GLY A 150 -21.32 -9.23 -19.80
N LEU A 151 -22.35 -8.96 -19.01
CA LEU A 151 -23.64 -9.66 -19.03
C LEU A 151 -24.49 -9.25 -20.24
N LYS A 152 -24.88 -10.20 -21.10
CA LYS A 152 -25.73 -9.90 -22.28
C LYS A 152 -27.23 -9.94 -21.90
N PRO A 153 -28.12 -9.27 -22.67
CA PRO A 153 -29.54 -9.23 -22.35
C PRO A 153 -30.18 -10.63 -22.25
N GLY A 154 -30.69 -10.96 -21.07
CA GLY A 154 -31.33 -12.26 -20.78
C GLY A 154 -30.41 -13.26 -20.07
N GLU A 155 -29.12 -12.99 -19.94
CA GLU A 155 -28.20 -13.75 -19.09
C GLU A 155 -28.36 -13.35 -17.61
N ALA A 156 -27.90 -14.21 -16.69
CA ALA A 156 -27.86 -13.92 -15.26
C ALA A 156 -26.59 -14.51 -14.63
N LEU A 157 -25.89 -13.71 -13.82
CA LEU A 157 -24.69 -14.17 -13.11
C LEU A 157 -25.08 -15.12 -11.95
N ASN A 158 -24.51 -16.32 -11.94
CA ASN A 158 -24.74 -17.30 -10.88
C ASN A 158 -23.89 -17.00 -9.62
N TRP A 159 -24.39 -16.07 -8.80
CA TRP A 159 -23.80 -15.68 -7.52
C TRP A 159 -23.57 -16.85 -6.54
N GLY A 160 -24.32 -17.95 -6.66
CA GLY A 160 -24.14 -19.14 -5.83
C GLY A 160 -22.75 -19.77 -6.01
N LEU A 161 -22.27 -19.85 -7.26
CA LEU A 161 -20.96 -20.41 -7.59
C LEU A 161 -19.80 -19.49 -7.18
N LEU A 162 -20.03 -18.18 -7.15
CA LEU A 162 -19.04 -17.18 -6.72
C LEU A 162 -18.96 -16.98 -5.20
N THR A 163 -19.95 -17.46 -4.44
CA THR A 163 -20.03 -17.23 -2.99
C THR A 163 -18.78 -17.71 -2.24
N VAL A 164 -18.27 -18.91 -2.54
CA VAL A 164 -17.06 -19.43 -1.87
C VAL A 164 -15.78 -18.74 -2.36
N PRO A 165 -15.53 -18.55 -3.66
CA PRO A 165 -14.46 -17.67 -4.17
C PRO A 165 -14.39 -16.30 -3.51
N ILE A 166 -15.51 -15.60 -3.39
CA ILE A 166 -15.59 -14.27 -2.77
C ILE A 166 -15.17 -14.35 -1.29
N LEU A 167 -15.67 -15.33 -0.55
CA LEU A 167 -15.31 -15.54 0.86
C LEU A 167 -13.83 -15.93 1.03
N TYR A 168 -13.29 -16.74 0.12
CA TYR A 168 -11.90 -17.19 0.13
C TYR A 168 -10.93 -16.01 -0.08
N TRP A 169 -11.10 -15.24 -1.17
CA TRP A 169 -10.24 -14.09 -1.46
C TRP A 169 -10.41 -12.97 -0.42
N SER A 170 -11.64 -12.74 0.06
CA SER A 170 -11.88 -11.84 1.20
C SER A 170 -11.12 -12.29 2.45
N ALA A 171 -11.07 -13.59 2.75
CA ALA A 171 -10.33 -14.13 3.90
C ALA A 171 -8.81 -13.94 3.75
N VAL A 172 -8.25 -14.12 2.54
CA VAL A 172 -6.84 -13.83 2.24
C VAL A 172 -6.52 -12.36 2.56
N MET A 173 -7.29 -11.43 2.01
CA MET A 173 -7.08 -9.98 2.16
C MET A 173 -7.28 -9.50 3.61
N VAL A 174 -8.30 -10.02 4.29
CA VAL A 174 -8.59 -9.69 5.69
C VAL A 174 -7.52 -10.22 6.64
N LEU A 175 -7.04 -11.46 6.45
CA LEU A 175 -5.97 -12.02 7.28
C LEU A 175 -4.63 -11.33 7.03
N MET A 176 -4.30 -11.02 5.78
CA MET A 176 -3.17 -10.16 5.41
C MET A 176 -3.21 -8.83 6.18
N PHE A 177 -4.34 -8.14 6.08
CA PHE A 177 -4.58 -6.86 6.77
C PHE A 177 -4.46 -6.98 8.30
N PHE A 178 -4.94 -8.07 8.91
CA PHE A 178 -4.79 -8.28 10.35
C PHE A 178 -3.33 -8.44 10.78
N ILE A 179 -2.48 -9.06 9.96
CA ILE A 179 -1.04 -9.18 10.21
C ILE A 179 -0.36 -7.80 10.12
N MET A 180 -0.74 -6.97 9.14
CA MET A 180 -0.27 -5.58 9.03
C MET A 180 -0.70 -4.72 10.23
N GLN A 181 -1.93 -4.85 10.71
CA GLN A 181 -2.38 -4.21 11.95
C GLN A 181 -1.59 -4.67 13.18
N PHE A 182 -1.31 -5.98 13.31
CA PHE A 182 -0.48 -6.47 14.40
C PHE A 182 0.94 -5.89 14.34
N LEU A 183 1.57 -5.87 13.17
CA LEU A 183 2.87 -5.27 12.95
C LEU A 183 2.89 -3.81 13.44
N VAL A 184 1.95 -2.99 12.97
CA VAL A 184 1.90 -1.56 13.34
C VAL A 184 1.52 -1.34 14.79
N PHE A 185 0.33 -1.79 15.21
CA PHE A 185 -0.21 -1.44 16.53
C PHE A 185 0.48 -2.17 17.70
N ALA A 186 1.09 -3.34 17.46
CA ALA A 186 1.78 -4.08 18.52
C ALA A 186 3.30 -3.94 18.47
N ILE A 187 3.94 -4.00 17.28
CA ILE A 187 5.40 -4.13 17.19
C ILE A 187 6.09 -2.79 16.93
N VAL A 188 5.73 -2.05 15.86
CA VAL A 188 6.54 -0.91 15.40
C VAL A 188 6.01 0.47 15.79
N GLY A 189 4.70 0.64 15.95
CA GLY A 189 4.05 1.94 16.10
C GLY A 189 4.57 2.76 17.28
N GLN A 190 4.56 2.20 18.50
CA GLN A 190 5.06 2.87 19.70
C GLN A 190 6.57 3.14 19.63
N PRO A 191 7.45 2.16 19.33
CA PRO A 191 8.89 2.40 19.25
C PRO A 191 9.27 3.48 18.23
N TRP A 192 8.69 3.44 17.02
CA TRP A 192 9.02 4.39 15.97
C TRP A 192 8.40 5.77 16.18
N THR A 193 7.23 5.85 16.82
CA THR A 193 6.58 7.14 17.12
C THR A 193 7.22 7.87 18.30
N GLU A 194 7.56 7.16 19.38
CA GLU A 194 7.93 7.77 20.67
C GLU A 194 9.42 7.65 21.02
N VAL A 195 10.05 6.52 20.68
CA VAL A 195 11.43 6.19 21.08
C VAL A 195 12.41 6.66 20.02
N GLU A 196 12.25 6.20 18.78
CA GLU A 196 13.07 6.63 17.63
C GLU A 196 12.58 7.96 17.04
N ARG A 197 11.29 8.29 17.24
CA ARG A 197 10.66 9.54 16.82
C ARG A 197 10.83 9.84 15.33
N LEU A 198 10.61 8.82 14.50
CA LEU A 198 10.64 8.97 13.04
C LEU A 198 9.69 10.08 12.58
N VAL A 199 10.01 10.69 11.45
CA VAL A 199 9.32 11.87 10.94
C VAL A 199 7.90 11.54 10.48
N PHE A 200 7.71 10.41 9.78
CA PHE A 200 6.52 10.07 9.00
C PHE A 200 6.10 11.26 8.11
N PRO A 201 6.87 11.62 7.06
CA PRO A 201 6.70 12.87 6.30
C PRO A 201 5.26 13.11 5.83
N MET A 202 4.62 12.08 5.27
CA MET A 202 3.22 12.08 4.84
C MET A 202 2.19 12.31 5.97
N ALA A 203 2.50 11.94 7.21
CA ALA A 203 1.60 12.19 8.33
C ALA A 203 1.61 13.67 8.77
N VAL A 204 2.68 14.41 8.52
CA VAL A 204 2.87 15.78 9.04
C VAL A 204 1.78 16.76 8.61
N PRO A 205 1.39 16.86 7.32
CA PRO A 205 0.31 17.77 6.91
C PRO A 205 -1.03 17.46 7.59
N TYR A 206 -1.36 16.18 7.75
CA TYR A 206 -2.65 15.73 8.29
C TYR A 206 -2.68 15.84 9.82
N MET A 207 -1.57 15.51 10.51
CA MET A 207 -1.38 15.79 11.94
C MET A 207 -1.70 17.25 12.26
N TYR A 208 -1.12 18.17 11.50
CA TYR A 208 -1.31 19.61 11.71
C TYR A 208 -2.72 20.07 11.34
N THR A 209 -3.23 19.67 10.17
CA THR A 209 -4.51 20.17 9.66
C THR A 209 -5.69 19.62 10.45
N ILE A 210 -5.69 18.34 10.85
CA ILE A 210 -6.73 17.74 11.70
C ILE A 210 -6.75 18.39 13.09
N ASN A 211 -5.58 18.64 13.67
CA ASN A 211 -5.46 19.29 14.97
C ASN A 211 -6.03 20.71 14.93
N ARG A 212 -5.62 21.52 13.94
CA ARG A 212 -6.12 22.89 13.76
C ARG A 212 -7.60 22.95 13.37
N ALA A 213 -8.11 21.96 12.65
CA ALA A 213 -9.53 21.85 12.29
C ALA A 213 -10.44 21.65 13.51
N GLY A 214 -10.01 20.88 14.51
CA GLY A 214 -10.78 20.64 15.74
C GLY A 214 -10.50 21.60 16.90
N ASP A 215 -9.37 22.32 16.88
CA ASP A 215 -9.11 23.47 17.76
C ASP A 215 -10.03 24.63 17.36
N VAL A 216 -11.18 24.75 18.04
CA VAL A 216 -12.21 25.76 17.78
C VAL A 216 -12.15 26.85 18.83
N ASP A 217 -12.09 28.11 18.39
CA ASP A 217 -12.24 29.27 19.27
C ASP A 217 -13.68 29.33 19.83
N PRO A 218 -13.87 29.24 21.17
CA PRO A 218 -15.20 29.30 21.78
C PRO A 218 -15.96 30.60 21.50
N ALA A 219 -15.25 31.73 21.30
CA ALA A 219 -15.84 33.04 21.11
C ALA A 219 -16.39 33.23 19.70
N THR A 220 -15.64 32.84 18.66
CA THR A 220 -16.08 32.98 17.26
C THR A 220 -16.70 31.72 16.65
N ASN A 221 -16.61 30.57 17.33
CA ASN A 221 -17.01 29.25 16.81
C ASN A 221 -16.32 28.86 15.48
N LYS A 222 -15.15 29.44 15.21
CA LYS A 222 -14.31 29.12 14.04
C LYS A 222 -13.19 28.19 14.45
N SER A 223 -12.86 27.23 13.59
CA SER A 223 -11.59 26.52 13.70
C SER A 223 -10.41 27.49 13.59
N ARG A 224 -9.38 27.30 14.41
CA ARG A 224 -8.12 28.06 14.32
C ARG A 224 -7.40 27.90 12.99
N LEU A 225 -7.72 26.86 12.21
CA LEU A 225 -7.27 26.73 10.82
C LEU A 225 -7.61 27.98 9.98
N PHE A 226 -8.69 28.69 10.32
CA PHE A 226 -9.14 29.91 9.63
C PHE A 226 -8.80 31.20 10.39
N ASP A 227 -7.98 31.16 11.44
CA ASP A 227 -7.48 32.36 12.09
C ASP A 227 -6.35 32.99 11.28
N LEU A 228 -6.72 33.76 10.25
CA LEU A 228 -5.79 34.51 9.40
C LEU A 228 -5.05 35.63 10.15
N LYS A 229 -5.22 35.81 11.47
CA LYS A 229 -4.33 36.65 12.28
C LYS A 229 -3.04 35.91 12.64
N ASP A 230 -3.08 34.58 12.80
CA ASP A 230 -1.88 33.77 13.03
C ASP A 230 -1.04 33.69 11.74
N PRO A 231 0.23 34.16 11.74
CA PRO A 231 1.10 34.07 10.58
C PRO A 231 1.27 32.64 10.04
N ARG A 232 1.20 31.62 10.91
CA ARG A 232 1.30 30.21 10.52
C ARG A 232 0.11 29.76 9.68
N MET A 233 -1.08 30.29 9.96
CA MET A 233 -2.27 30.02 9.15
C MET A 233 -2.19 30.74 7.80
N LYS A 234 -1.66 31.96 7.74
CA LYS A 234 -1.37 32.62 6.46
C LYS A 234 -0.41 31.81 5.60
N VAL A 235 0.68 31.29 6.18
CA VAL A 235 1.63 30.42 5.49
C VAL A 235 0.97 29.11 5.04
N PHE A 236 0.12 28.50 5.88
CA PHE A 236 -0.65 27.31 5.50
C PHE A 236 -1.55 27.56 4.28
N TRP A 237 -2.37 28.62 4.28
CA TRP A 237 -3.27 28.92 3.16
C TRP A 237 -2.52 29.38 1.90
N ALA A 238 -1.43 30.14 2.04
CA ALA A 238 -0.55 30.46 0.92
C ALA A 238 0.09 29.21 0.32
N GLY A 239 0.58 28.30 1.18
CA GLY A 239 1.13 26.99 0.78
C GLY A 239 0.09 26.11 0.08
N LEU A 240 -1.17 26.11 0.55
CA LEU A 240 -2.26 25.40 -0.12
C LEU A 240 -2.53 25.97 -1.52
N ILE A 241 -2.57 27.30 -1.68
CA ILE A 241 -2.77 27.94 -2.99
C ILE A 241 -1.60 27.61 -3.94
N VAL A 242 -0.35 27.71 -3.46
CA VAL A 242 0.84 27.33 -4.23
C VAL A 242 0.80 25.86 -4.61
N GLY A 243 0.42 24.98 -3.68
CA GLY A 243 0.25 23.55 -3.93
C GLY A 243 -0.78 23.29 -5.03
N ILE A 244 -1.98 23.88 -4.94
CA ILE A 244 -3.03 23.77 -5.96
C ILE A 244 -2.51 24.21 -7.33
N LEU A 245 -1.80 25.34 -7.42
CA LEU A 245 -1.24 25.83 -8.69
C LEU A 245 -0.18 24.88 -9.26
N LEU A 246 0.69 24.33 -8.41
CA LEU A 246 1.73 23.39 -8.82
C LEU A 246 1.17 22.02 -9.24
N THR A 247 0.11 21.52 -8.61
CA THR A 247 -0.55 20.24 -8.96
C THR A 247 -1.55 20.38 -10.11
N ALA A 248 -2.13 21.57 -10.32
CA ALA A 248 -3.04 21.82 -11.43
C ALA A 248 -2.34 21.65 -12.79
N ILE A 249 -1.06 21.99 -12.89
CA ILE A 249 -0.29 21.87 -14.13
C ILE A 249 -0.20 20.39 -14.58
N PRO A 250 0.28 19.43 -13.76
CA PRO A 250 0.16 18.00 -14.06
C PRO A 250 -1.25 17.49 -14.36
N ALA A 251 -2.26 17.93 -13.60
CA ALA A 251 -3.64 17.52 -13.85
C ALA A 251 -4.15 18.02 -15.22
N LEU A 252 -3.73 19.21 -15.66
CA LEU A 252 -4.01 19.72 -17.00
C LEU A 252 -3.27 18.95 -18.08
N TYR A 253 -2.04 18.47 -17.84
CA TYR A 253 -1.32 17.60 -18.77
C TYR A 253 -2.04 16.26 -18.98
N GLU A 254 -2.64 15.71 -17.93
CA GLU A 254 -3.43 14.47 -18.02
C GLU A 254 -4.77 14.65 -18.76
N VAL A 255 -5.42 15.81 -18.67
CA VAL A 255 -6.71 16.07 -19.35
C VAL A 255 -6.54 16.63 -20.76
N PHE A 256 -5.46 17.38 -21.03
CA PHE A 256 -5.23 18.08 -22.29
C PHE A 256 -3.89 17.63 -22.91
N PRO A 257 -3.89 16.61 -23.80
CA PRO A 257 -2.67 16.11 -24.45
C PRO A 257 -1.77 17.18 -25.10
N PRO A 258 -2.30 18.27 -25.73
CA PRO A 258 -1.44 19.34 -26.27
C PRO A 258 -0.63 20.11 -25.23
N LEU A 259 -0.99 20.03 -23.95
CA LEU A 259 -0.26 20.67 -22.85
C LEU A 259 0.84 19.77 -22.27
N ALA A 260 0.87 18.46 -22.56
CA ALA A 260 1.80 17.48 -22.00
C ALA A 260 3.25 17.59 -22.56
N ILE A 261 3.76 18.81 -22.68
CA ILE A 261 5.04 19.21 -23.27
C ILE A 261 6.25 18.61 -22.52
N LEU A 262 6.06 18.18 -21.26
CA LEU A 262 7.11 17.66 -20.38
C LEU A 262 7.08 16.13 -20.21
N GLU A 263 6.37 15.39 -21.08
CA GLU A 263 6.18 13.92 -20.97
C GLU A 263 5.64 13.45 -19.60
N ALA A 264 4.98 14.35 -18.87
CA ALA A 264 4.51 14.09 -17.51
C ALA A 264 3.29 13.16 -17.52
N PHE A 265 3.30 12.17 -16.62
CA PHE A 265 2.26 11.15 -16.47
C PHE A 265 1.97 10.91 -14.98
N GLN A 266 0.96 10.09 -14.66
CA GLN A 266 0.59 9.67 -13.29
C GLN A 266 0.61 10.83 -12.28
N TRP A 267 -0.06 11.92 -12.64
CA TRP A 267 -0.24 13.11 -11.80
C TRP A 267 1.01 13.98 -11.55
N GLY A 268 2.00 13.89 -12.43
CA GLY A 268 3.14 14.81 -12.43
C GLY A 268 4.50 14.16 -12.23
N GLU A 269 4.57 12.84 -12.41
CA GLU A 269 5.82 12.14 -12.68
C GLU A 269 6.44 12.70 -13.96
N THR A 270 7.39 13.62 -13.80
CA THR A 270 8.02 14.33 -14.92
C THR A 270 9.40 13.74 -15.18
N PRO A 271 9.65 13.05 -16.31
CA PRO A 271 10.96 12.49 -16.59
C PRO A 271 12.01 13.58 -16.79
N VAL A 272 13.13 13.46 -16.10
CA VAL A 272 14.29 14.36 -16.18
C VAL A 272 15.46 13.59 -16.77
N ARG A 273 15.89 14.00 -17.97
CA ARG A 273 17.04 13.42 -18.68
C ARG A 273 18.28 14.28 -18.47
N PHE A 274 19.33 13.68 -17.94
CA PHE A 274 20.63 14.30 -17.73
C PHE A 274 21.54 14.07 -18.94
N GLU A 275 21.14 14.58 -20.11
CA GLU A 275 21.91 14.44 -21.36
C GLU A 275 23.40 14.82 -21.22
N PRO A 276 23.80 15.89 -20.49
CA PRO A 276 25.22 16.21 -20.29
C PRO A 276 25.98 15.16 -19.45
N LEU A 277 25.30 14.44 -18.55
CA LEU A 277 25.89 13.37 -17.76
C LEU A 277 26.20 12.16 -18.63
N VAL A 278 25.24 11.73 -19.46
CA VAL A 278 25.39 10.58 -20.36
C VAL A 278 26.40 10.87 -21.47
N ALA A 279 26.40 12.08 -22.02
CA ALA A 279 27.38 12.50 -23.00
C ALA A 279 28.83 12.51 -22.45
N ALA A 280 29.02 12.77 -21.15
CA ALA A 280 30.32 12.72 -20.49
C ALA A 280 30.69 11.30 -20.00
N LEU A 281 29.69 10.53 -19.55
CA LEU A 281 29.83 9.21 -18.94
C LEU A 281 28.82 8.23 -19.57
N PRO A 282 29.11 7.65 -20.76
CA PRO A 282 28.19 6.73 -21.44
C PRO A 282 27.81 5.53 -20.57
N GLY A 283 26.53 5.14 -20.58
CA GLY A 283 26.01 4.11 -19.69
C GLY A 283 25.75 4.53 -18.25
N ALA A 284 26.13 5.75 -17.80
CA ALA A 284 25.69 6.26 -16.50
C ALA A 284 24.16 6.49 -16.50
N ARG A 285 23.50 6.27 -15.35
CA ARG A 285 22.05 6.47 -15.21
C ARG A 285 21.66 7.96 -15.36
N GLY A 286 21.40 8.36 -16.60
CA GLY A 286 20.99 9.70 -17.02
C GLY A 286 19.54 10.05 -16.76
N TRP A 287 18.83 9.34 -15.88
CA TRP A 287 17.39 9.45 -15.74
C TRP A 287 16.94 9.56 -14.29
N ALA A 288 16.01 10.48 -14.05
CA ALA A 288 15.24 10.63 -12.82
C ALA A 288 13.77 10.96 -13.12
N CYS A 289 12.90 10.80 -12.13
CA CYS A 289 11.54 11.33 -12.14
C CYS A 289 11.44 12.48 -11.13
N LEU A 290 10.97 13.64 -11.58
CA LEU A 290 10.63 14.77 -10.71
C LEU A 290 9.14 14.70 -10.37
N ILE A 291 8.83 14.51 -9.08
CA ILE A 291 7.48 14.61 -8.53
C ILE A 291 7.46 15.80 -7.57
N ILE A 292 6.69 16.85 -7.89
CA ILE A 292 6.72 18.12 -7.13
C ILE A 292 6.38 17.90 -5.65
N ALA A 293 5.35 17.11 -5.37
CA ALA A 293 4.93 16.83 -4.00
C ALA A 293 5.92 15.91 -3.26
N GLN A 294 6.71 15.09 -3.97
CA GLN A 294 7.86 14.37 -3.39
C GLN A 294 8.99 15.33 -3.03
N ALA A 295 9.31 16.30 -3.88
CA ALA A 295 10.33 17.33 -3.56
C ALA A 295 9.98 18.13 -2.28
N LEU A 296 8.68 18.27 -1.95
CA LEU A 296 8.16 18.95 -0.77
C LEU A 296 8.00 18.08 0.50
N LEU A 297 7.92 16.74 0.36
CA LEU A 297 8.03 15.80 1.49
C LEU A 297 9.47 15.33 1.71
N TRP A 298 10.30 15.53 0.70
CA TRP A 298 11.69 15.90 0.88
C TRP A 298 11.71 17.36 1.41
N LEU A 299 12.87 17.92 1.80
CA LEU A 299 12.98 18.94 2.87
C LEU A 299 12.58 18.45 4.29
N LEU A 300 11.75 17.41 4.46
CA LEU A 300 11.40 16.83 5.77
C LEU A 300 12.25 15.60 6.17
N LEU A 301 12.98 14.97 5.25
CA LEU A 301 13.72 13.75 5.55
C LEU A 301 14.99 14.05 6.37
N PRO A 302 15.51 13.08 7.14
CA PRO A 302 16.81 13.21 7.78
C PRO A 302 17.96 13.38 6.76
N ASN A 303 19.01 14.12 7.14
CA ASN A 303 20.15 14.39 6.26
C ASN A 303 20.90 13.11 5.83
N GLU A 304 21.00 12.13 6.73
CA GLU A 304 21.57 10.82 6.46
C GLU A 304 20.83 10.08 5.34
N VAL A 305 19.51 10.27 5.21
CA VAL A 305 18.72 9.68 4.12
C VAL A 305 19.07 10.33 2.79
N TYR A 306 19.16 11.66 2.72
CA TYR A 306 19.59 12.36 1.51
C TYR A 306 20.99 11.95 1.08
N TYR A 307 21.96 12.03 1.99
CA TYR A 307 23.35 11.72 1.67
C TYR A 307 23.54 10.26 1.27
N THR A 308 22.84 9.32 1.91
CA THR A 308 22.86 7.91 1.49
C THR A 308 22.23 7.74 0.11
N SER A 309 21.08 8.35 -0.15
CA SER A 309 20.39 8.23 -1.45
C SER A 309 21.24 8.79 -2.61
N ILE A 310 21.84 9.96 -2.41
CA ILE A 310 22.74 10.61 -3.37
C ILE A 310 24.01 9.77 -3.57
N ALA A 311 24.65 9.30 -2.49
CA ALA A 311 25.85 8.48 -2.57
C ALA A 311 25.58 7.15 -3.30
N MET A 312 24.45 6.49 -3.03
CA MET A 312 24.06 5.26 -3.71
C MET A 312 23.81 5.48 -5.21
N TRP A 313 23.17 6.60 -5.59
CA TRP A 313 23.00 6.95 -7.01
C TRP A 313 24.35 7.25 -7.69
N ILE A 314 25.26 7.99 -7.04
CA ILE A 314 26.60 8.25 -7.59
C ILE A 314 27.40 6.94 -7.74
N VAL A 315 27.44 6.10 -6.71
CA VAL A 315 28.24 4.86 -6.74
C VAL A 315 27.68 3.84 -7.73
N PHE A 316 26.38 3.53 -7.64
CA PHE A 316 25.78 2.44 -8.42
C PHE A 316 25.13 2.89 -9.73
N GLY A 317 24.48 4.06 -9.73
CA GLY A 317 23.82 4.61 -10.92
C GLY A 317 24.82 5.26 -11.89
N VAL A 318 25.79 6.03 -11.38
CA VAL A 318 26.76 6.73 -12.23
C VAL A 318 28.03 5.92 -12.42
N LEU A 319 28.83 5.72 -11.35
CA LEU A 319 30.19 5.19 -11.47
C LEU A 319 30.22 3.72 -11.89
N TYR A 320 29.44 2.83 -11.25
CA TYR A 320 29.44 1.40 -11.57
C TYR A 320 28.97 1.11 -13.00
N GLN A 321 27.88 1.74 -13.46
CA GLN A 321 27.38 1.50 -14.82
C GLN A 321 28.35 2.04 -15.88
N TRP A 322 28.82 3.28 -15.73
CA TRP A 322 29.80 3.88 -16.65
C TRP A 322 31.09 3.07 -16.71
N LEU A 323 31.69 2.72 -15.56
CA LEU A 323 32.91 1.91 -15.54
C LEU A 323 32.67 0.53 -16.15
N GLY A 324 31.56 -0.13 -15.82
CA GLY A 324 31.21 -1.43 -16.38
C GLY A 324 31.08 -1.43 -17.90
N VAL A 325 30.48 -0.38 -18.47
CA VAL A 325 30.40 -0.16 -19.93
C VAL A 325 31.79 0.12 -20.52
N MET A 326 32.56 1.04 -19.92
CA MET A 326 33.91 1.40 -20.39
C MET A 326 34.91 0.24 -20.32
N THR A 327 34.73 -0.71 -19.40
CA THR A 327 35.55 -1.94 -19.31
C THR A 327 34.99 -3.11 -20.12
N GLY A 328 33.85 -2.95 -20.81
CA GLY A 328 33.19 -4.03 -21.56
C GLY A 328 32.60 -5.16 -20.70
N VAL A 329 32.42 -4.92 -19.40
CA VAL A 329 31.80 -5.87 -18.44
C VAL A 329 30.28 -5.81 -18.54
N ILE A 330 29.74 -4.63 -18.86
CA ILE A 330 28.33 -4.37 -19.11
C ILE A 330 28.20 -4.08 -20.60
N ALA A 331 27.34 -4.81 -21.30
CA ALA A 331 27.06 -4.55 -22.71
C ALA A 331 26.38 -3.18 -22.87
N TYR A 332 26.84 -2.38 -23.82
CA TYR A 332 26.19 -1.11 -24.13
C TYR A 332 24.98 -1.31 -25.04
N GLU A 333 23.83 -0.80 -24.63
CA GLU A 333 22.61 -0.72 -25.44
C GLU A 333 22.18 0.75 -25.55
N PRO A 334 22.07 1.34 -26.75
CA PRO A 334 21.68 2.74 -26.89
C PRO A 334 20.39 3.10 -26.15
N GLY A 335 20.46 4.10 -25.27
CA GLY A 335 19.31 4.58 -24.48
C GLY A 335 19.05 3.79 -23.19
N MET A 336 19.91 2.83 -22.82
CA MET A 336 19.85 2.14 -21.52
C MET A 336 19.87 3.09 -20.32
N GLU A 337 20.47 4.27 -20.48
CA GLU A 337 20.58 5.33 -19.47
C GLU A 337 19.23 5.99 -19.12
N TYR A 338 18.26 5.89 -20.04
CA TYR A 338 16.96 6.56 -19.98
C TYR A 338 15.77 5.62 -19.71
N ARG A 339 16.05 4.33 -19.53
CA ARG A 339 15.06 3.30 -19.19
C ARG A 339 14.62 3.40 -17.72
N TRP A 340 13.41 2.92 -17.46
CA TRP A 340 12.82 2.88 -16.13
C TRP A 340 13.58 1.92 -15.19
N PRO A 341 13.58 2.15 -13.85
CA PRO A 341 14.28 1.27 -12.92
C PRO A 341 13.77 -0.18 -12.92
N TRP A 342 12.55 -0.43 -13.39
CA TRP A 342 11.94 -1.76 -13.45
C TRP A 342 12.06 -2.44 -14.82
N GLU A 343 12.67 -1.79 -15.82
CA GLU A 343 12.95 -2.37 -17.13
C GLU A 343 14.27 -3.14 -17.14
N ALA A 344 14.64 -3.72 -18.29
CA ALA A 344 15.95 -4.31 -18.51
C ALA A 344 17.05 -3.21 -18.53
N VAL A 345 17.60 -2.91 -17.36
CA VAL A 345 18.70 -1.96 -17.13
C VAL A 345 19.84 -2.59 -16.31
N PRO A 346 21.08 -2.03 -16.38
CA PRO A 346 22.28 -2.61 -15.74
C PRO A 346 22.17 -3.03 -14.28
N GLN A 347 21.27 -2.43 -13.50
CA GLN A 347 21.05 -2.81 -12.11
C GLN A 347 20.57 -4.26 -11.93
N TRP A 348 20.01 -4.88 -12.97
CA TRP A 348 19.53 -6.26 -12.96
C TRP A 348 20.50 -7.24 -13.63
N TRP A 349 21.61 -6.75 -14.20
CA TRP A 349 22.50 -7.55 -15.03
C TRP A 349 23.72 -8.09 -14.25
N ALA A 350 24.28 -9.18 -14.75
CA ALA A 350 25.58 -9.67 -14.30
C ALA A 350 26.70 -8.64 -14.61
N PRO A 351 27.83 -8.65 -13.87
CA PRO A 351 28.19 -9.56 -12.78
C PRO A 351 27.64 -9.16 -11.41
N LEU A 352 27.28 -7.88 -11.21
CA LEU A 352 26.73 -7.38 -9.94
C LEU A 352 25.33 -6.78 -10.15
N PRO A 353 24.27 -7.60 -10.09
CA PRO A 353 22.88 -7.16 -10.24
C PRO A 353 22.41 -6.46 -8.95
N TYR A 354 22.95 -5.27 -8.69
CA TYR A 354 22.76 -4.55 -7.43
C TYR A 354 21.30 -4.16 -7.15
N GLY A 355 20.47 -4.01 -8.19
CA GLY A 355 19.03 -3.83 -8.07
C GLY A 355 18.34 -5.08 -7.51
N LEU A 356 18.72 -6.27 -7.99
CA LEU A 356 18.22 -7.53 -7.43
C LEU A 356 18.70 -7.71 -5.99
N ILE A 357 19.96 -7.40 -5.69
CA ILE A 357 20.51 -7.44 -4.31
C ILE A 357 19.74 -6.47 -3.39
N ALA A 358 19.38 -5.29 -3.90
CA ALA A 358 18.58 -4.30 -3.17
C ALA A 358 17.16 -4.79 -2.88
N THR A 359 16.43 -5.29 -3.89
CA THR A 359 15.04 -5.76 -3.74
C THR A 359 14.90 -7.13 -3.12
N THR A 360 16.00 -7.87 -2.90
CA THR A 360 16.00 -9.18 -2.25
C THR A 360 16.69 -9.12 -0.86
N GLY A 361 18.00 -9.33 -0.81
CA GLY A 361 18.76 -9.53 0.42
C GLY A 361 18.85 -8.30 1.30
N ILE A 362 19.04 -7.11 0.73
CA ILE A 362 19.10 -5.86 1.51
C ILE A 362 17.71 -5.55 2.10
N MET A 363 16.65 -5.69 1.30
CA MET A 363 15.26 -5.49 1.73
C MET A 363 14.91 -6.37 2.95
N LEU A 364 15.13 -7.68 2.83
CA LEU A 364 14.90 -8.63 3.92
C LEU A 364 15.85 -8.40 5.11
N GLY A 365 17.10 -8.02 4.84
CA GLY A 365 18.10 -7.68 5.85
C GLY A 365 17.72 -6.46 6.69
N ILE A 366 17.16 -5.41 6.08
CA ILE A 366 16.62 -4.23 6.79
C ILE A 366 15.44 -4.65 7.68
N GLY A 367 14.55 -5.53 7.20
CA GLY A 367 13.48 -6.10 8.00
C GLY A 367 13.99 -6.83 9.24
N ALA A 368 14.96 -7.74 9.05
CA ALA A 368 15.56 -8.53 10.13
C ALA A 368 16.34 -7.65 11.12
N TRP A 369 17.05 -6.64 10.63
CA TRP A 369 17.74 -5.64 11.43
C TRP A 369 16.76 -4.86 12.31
N ASN A 370 15.66 -4.35 11.75
CA ASN A 370 14.62 -3.66 12.54
C ASN A 370 14.04 -4.57 13.63
N LEU A 371 13.69 -5.83 13.32
CA LEU A 371 13.24 -6.79 14.33
C LEU A 371 14.29 -7.07 15.42
N TRP A 372 15.58 -7.09 15.07
CA TRP A 372 16.66 -7.22 16.05
C TRP A 372 16.72 -6.01 17.00
N PHE A 373 16.57 -4.78 16.53
CA PHE A 373 16.49 -3.61 17.42
C PHE A 373 15.22 -3.63 18.28
N LEU A 374 14.11 -4.12 17.72
CA LEU A 374 12.84 -4.33 18.41
C LEU A 374 12.80 -5.59 19.29
N ARG A 375 13.91 -6.35 19.46
CA ARG A 375 13.96 -7.56 20.30
C ARG A 375 13.50 -7.34 21.75
N SER A 376 13.68 -6.14 22.29
CA SER A 376 13.18 -5.76 23.63
C SER A 376 11.66 -5.65 23.65
N ARG A 377 11.07 -5.04 22.61
CA ARG A 377 9.62 -4.96 22.38
C ARG A 377 9.01 -6.35 22.20
N ILE A 378 9.58 -7.18 21.33
CA ILE A 378 9.13 -8.55 21.06
C ILE A 378 9.16 -9.40 22.36
N LYS A 379 10.23 -9.29 23.17
CA LYS A 379 10.30 -9.95 24.49
C LYS A 379 9.19 -9.50 25.45
N ARG A 380 8.83 -8.21 25.46
CA ARG A 380 7.70 -7.70 26.26
C ARG A 380 6.37 -8.30 25.77
N LEU A 381 6.07 -8.23 24.48
CA LEU A 381 4.85 -8.81 23.90
C LEU A 381 4.73 -10.32 24.23
N ALA A 382 5.82 -11.07 24.10
CA ALA A 382 5.88 -12.48 24.48
C ALA A 382 5.63 -12.73 25.98
N SER A 383 6.08 -11.82 26.87
CA SER A 383 5.79 -11.88 28.30
C SER A 383 4.30 -11.62 28.59
N VAL A 384 3.70 -10.61 27.95
CA VAL A 384 2.28 -10.28 28.11
C VAL A 384 1.39 -11.41 27.58
N PHE A 385 1.77 -12.04 26.46
CA PHE A 385 1.09 -13.21 25.90
C PHE A 385 1.06 -14.40 26.87
N LYS A 386 2.20 -14.68 27.53
CA LYS A 386 2.37 -15.77 28.51
C LYS A 386 1.70 -15.53 29.88
N GLY A 387 0.92 -14.45 30.03
CA GLY A 387 0.18 -14.15 31.26
C GLY A 387 0.84 -13.13 32.19
N GLY A 388 1.94 -12.47 31.76
CA GLY A 388 2.44 -11.28 32.44
C GLY A 388 1.42 -10.13 32.43
N GLU A 389 1.67 -9.11 33.26
CA GLU A 389 0.82 -7.90 33.35
C GLU A 389 0.54 -7.28 31.98
N ASP A 390 -0.68 -6.80 31.76
CA ASP A 390 -1.06 -6.19 30.48
C ASP A 390 -0.50 -4.77 30.35
N ILE A 391 0.02 -4.45 29.18
CA ILE A 391 0.52 -3.11 28.85
C ILE A 391 -0.57 -2.43 28.03
N VAL A 392 -1.11 -1.32 28.54
CA VAL A 392 -2.12 -0.52 27.82
C VAL A 392 -1.44 0.70 27.23
N GLU A 393 -1.38 0.77 25.90
CA GLU A 393 -0.72 1.85 25.17
C GLU A 393 -1.79 2.68 24.44
N HIS A 394 -1.91 3.95 24.83
CA HIS A 394 -2.91 4.89 24.31
C HIS A 394 -4.34 4.31 24.21
N GLY A 395 -4.75 3.53 25.22
CA GLY A 395 -6.08 2.90 25.29
C GLY A 395 -6.17 1.47 24.72
N LEU A 396 -5.14 1.01 24.02
CA LEU A 396 -5.08 -0.32 23.38
C LEU A 396 -4.31 -1.34 24.23
N SER A 397 -4.92 -2.50 24.49
CA SER A 397 -4.31 -3.62 25.24
C SER A 397 -3.30 -4.39 24.39
N MET A 398 -2.05 -4.47 24.85
CA MET A 398 -1.01 -5.25 24.17
C MET A 398 -1.20 -6.76 24.33
N ARG A 399 -1.87 -7.22 25.40
CA ARG A 399 -2.29 -8.62 25.53
C ARG A 399 -3.29 -9.00 24.45
N PHE A 400 -4.28 -8.15 24.21
CA PHE A 400 -5.23 -8.33 23.11
C PHE A 400 -4.49 -8.32 21.76
N MET A 401 -3.69 -7.28 21.48
CA MET A 401 -2.99 -7.15 20.20
C MET A 401 -2.02 -8.30 19.91
N THR A 402 -1.31 -8.81 20.92
CA THR A 402 -0.40 -9.95 20.73
C THR A 402 -1.17 -11.24 20.44
N ARG A 403 -2.30 -11.48 21.11
CA ARG A 403 -3.16 -12.64 20.85
C ARG A 403 -3.83 -12.57 19.47
N PHE A 404 -4.31 -11.38 19.09
CA PHE A 404 -4.83 -11.08 17.76
C PHE A 404 -3.79 -11.39 16.68
N GLY A 405 -2.58 -10.83 16.80
CA GLY A 405 -1.49 -11.08 15.84
C GLY A 405 -1.11 -12.55 15.70
N VAL A 406 -0.93 -13.26 16.82
CA VAL A 406 -0.65 -14.71 16.80
C VAL A 406 -1.78 -15.48 16.14
N ALA A 407 -3.04 -15.16 16.45
CA ALA A 407 -4.20 -15.80 15.80
C ALA A 407 -4.23 -15.53 14.29
N SER A 408 -4.00 -14.29 13.85
CA SER A 408 -4.01 -13.92 12.42
C SER A 408 -2.88 -14.59 11.63
N ILE A 409 -1.66 -14.65 12.18
CA ILE A 409 -0.53 -15.37 11.55
C ILE A 409 -0.84 -16.87 11.45
N LEU A 410 -1.40 -17.48 12.50
CA LEU A 410 -1.74 -18.91 12.48
C LEU A 410 -2.91 -19.21 11.54
N LEU A 411 -3.96 -18.38 11.51
CA LEU A 411 -5.08 -18.54 10.59
C LEU A 411 -4.65 -18.37 9.13
N PHE A 412 -3.74 -17.43 8.85
CA PHE A 412 -3.21 -17.24 7.50
C PHE A 412 -2.30 -18.39 7.07
N LEU A 413 -1.44 -18.90 7.98
CA LEU A 413 -0.67 -20.14 7.74
C LEU A 413 -1.60 -21.34 7.46
N ILE A 414 -2.67 -21.51 8.24
CA ILE A 414 -3.66 -22.57 8.01
C ILE A 414 -4.34 -22.39 6.65
N LEU A 415 -4.73 -21.17 6.29
CA LEU A 415 -5.32 -20.87 4.97
C LEU A 415 -4.36 -21.27 3.85
N MET A 416 -3.09 -20.89 3.93
CA MET A 416 -2.07 -21.26 2.93
C MET A 416 -1.92 -22.79 2.81
N VAL A 417 -1.85 -23.51 3.94
CA VAL A 417 -1.71 -24.97 3.93
C VAL A 417 -2.95 -25.67 3.38
N VAL A 418 -4.15 -25.23 3.78
CA VAL A 418 -5.43 -25.76 3.26
C VAL A 418 -5.62 -25.43 1.77
N THR A 419 -5.08 -24.31 1.31
CA THR A 419 -5.02 -23.94 -0.12
C THR A 419 -4.14 -24.89 -0.94
N GLY A 420 -3.20 -25.62 -0.32
CA GLY A 420 -2.25 -26.50 -1.00
C GLY A 420 -0.80 -26.01 -1.01
N VAL A 421 -0.48 -24.91 -0.32
CA VAL A 421 0.92 -24.51 -0.12
C VAL A 421 1.59 -25.48 0.85
N PRO A 422 2.72 -26.13 0.50
CA PRO A 422 3.38 -27.06 1.40
C PRO A 422 3.82 -26.37 2.71
N VAL A 423 3.62 -27.01 3.85
CA VAL A 423 3.75 -26.33 5.17
C VAL A 423 5.11 -25.67 5.40
N VAL A 424 6.20 -26.27 4.93
CA VAL A 424 7.55 -25.71 5.02
C VAL A 424 7.69 -24.45 4.15
N ILE A 425 7.12 -24.47 2.94
CA ILE A 425 7.08 -23.33 2.02
C ILE A 425 6.22 -22.21 2.60
N ALA A 426 5.06 -22.52 3.17
CA ALA A 426 4.20 -21.53 3.81
C ALA A 426 4.89 -20.85 5.01
N VAL A 427 5.63 -21.60 5.85
CA VAL A 427 6.41 -21.03 6.96
C VAL A 427 7.57 -20.15 6.45
N ILE A 428 8.30 -20.58 5.41
CA ILE A 428 9.37 -19.79 4.79
C ILE A 428 8.80 -18.51 4.18
N PHE A 429 7.72 -18.61 3.40
CA PHE A 429 7.01 -17.47 2.81
C PHE A 429 6.61 -16.47 3.88
N LEU A 430 5.90 -16.89 4.93
CA LEU A 430 5.44 -15.99 5.98
C LEU A 430 6.58 -15.33 6.75
N ALA A 431 7.69 -16.04 7.00
CA ALA A 431 8.86 -15.46 7.63
C ALA A 431 9.47 -14.35 6.75
N LEU A 432 9.72 -14.63 5.47
CA LEU A 432 10.27 -13.67 4.51
C LEU A 432 9.32 -12.48 4.30
N TRP A 433 8.02 -12.75 4.16
CA TRP A 433 6.98 -11.76 3.92
C TRP A 433 6.83 -10.82 5.11
N PHE A 434 6.86 -11.36 6.33
CA PHE A 434 6.85 -10.54 7.53
C PHE A 434 8.11 -9.65 7.66
N LEU A 435 9.29 -10.13 7.25
CA LEU A 435 10.49 -9.28 7.17
C LEU A 435 10.32 -8.14 6.15
N TRP A 436 9.71 -8.42 5.00
CA TRP A 436 9.39 -7.42 4.00
C TRP A 436 8.42 -6.36 4.52
N LEU A 437 7.28 -6.76 5.11
CA LEU A 437 6.33 -5.81 5.71
C LEU A 437 7.02 -4.88 6.72
N VAL A 438 7.92 -5.40 7.57
CA VAL A 438 8.71 -4.57 8.50
C VAL A 438 9.56 -3.54 7.75
N GLN A 439 10.23 -3.92 6.66
CA GLN A 439 11.04 -3.01 5.84
C GLN A 439 10.18 -1.97 5.09
N VAL A 440 9.04 -2.37 4.52
CA VAL A 440 8.09 -1.45 3.87
C VAL A 440 7.59 -0.43 4.87
N THR A 441 7.09 -0.88 6.03
CA THR A 441 6.63 0.02 7.10
C THR A 441 7.73 1.03 7.50
N ARG A 442 9.00 0.58 7.56
CA ARG A 442 10.13 1.47 7.89
C ARG A 442 10.35 2.54 6.81
N CYS A 443 10.39 2.15 5.54
CA CYS A 443 10.58 3.09 4.42
C CYS A 443 9.46 4.15 4.36
N TRP A 444 8.23 3.74 4.63
CA TRP A 444 7.06 4.63 4.77
C TRP A 444 7.13 5.57 5.97
N SER A 445 7.81 5.16 7.05
CA SER A 445 7.99 5.97 8.27
C SER A 445 9.13 7.00 8.15
N GLU A 446 10.10 6.77 7.27
CA GLU A 446 11.32 7.59 7.13
C GLU A 446 11.41 8.42 5.84
N ILE A 447 11.14 7.82 4.68
CA ILE A 447 11.59 8.34 3.36
C ILE A 447 10.41 8.60 2.41
N TRP A 448 9.60 7.55 2.22
CA TRP A 448 8.55 7.41 1.22
C TRP A 448 8.97 7.39 -0.28
N TRP A 449 8.19 6.59 -1.04
CA TRP A 449 8.17 6.31 -2.48
C TRP A 449 9.07 5.17 -3.02
N HIS A 450 8.44 4.28 -3.81
CA HIS A 450 8.99 3.11 -4.53
C HIS A 450 9.89 2.12 -3.73
N GLU A 451 9.46 1.73 -2.54
CA GLU A 451 9.99 0.54 -1.86
C GLU A 451 9.76 -0.74 -2.69
N GLY A 452 10.72 -1.69 -2.68
CA GLY A 452 10.65 -2.89 -3.52
C GLY A 452 9.40 -3.73 -3.25
N ASN A 453 8.73 -4.20 -4.31
CA ASN A 453 7.65 -5.19 -4.15
C ASN A 453 8.21 -6.61 -4.03
N PHE A 454 7.54 -7.49 -3.30
CA PHE A 454 8.10 -8.78 -2.87
C PHE A 454 7.94 -9.88 -3.95
N ALA A 455 6.83 -9.91 -4.68
CA ALA A 455 6.59 -10.91 -5.73
C ALA A 455 7.42 -10.67 -7.00
N VAL A 456 7.27 -9.49 -7.62
CA VAL A 456 7.71 -9.22 -9.01
C VAL A 456 9.13 -8.68 -9.08
N GLN A 457 9.43 -7.62 -8.33
CA GLN A 457 10.76 -6.98 -8.28
C GLN A 457 11.69 -7.68 -7.29
N GLY A 458 11.14 -8.18 -6.20
CA GLY A 458 11.85 -8.91 -5.15
C GLY A 458 12.12 -10.37 -5.48
N ASN A 459 11.58 -10.90 -6.58
CA ASN A 459 11.78 -12.28 -7.06
C ASN A 459 11.80 -13.32 -5.92
N ILE A 460 10.91 -13.17 -4.94
CA ILE A 460 11.02 -13.91 -3.67
C ILE A 460 10.95 -15.43 -3.86
N TRP A 461 10.30 -15.86 -4.95
CA TRP A 461 10.23 -17.25 -5.35
C TRP A 461 11.60 -17.93 -5.42
N ASN A 462 12.69 -17.20 -5.73
CA ASN A 462 14.06 -17.72 -5.66
C ASN A 462 14.45 -18.31 -4.28
N TYR A 463 13.89 -17.80 -3.18
CA TYR A 463 14.19 -18.26 -1.82
C TYR A 463 13.52 -19.58 -1.47
N TYR A 464 12.34 -19.87 -2.03
CA TYR A 464 11.57 -21.07 -1.70
C TYR A 464 11.47 -22.08 -2.85
N HIS A 465 11.66 -21.67 -4.11
CA HIS A 465 11.58 -22.54 -5.29
C HIS A 465 12.54 -23.72 -5.18
N ASN A 466 13.84 -23.45 -4.97
CA ASN A 466 14.86 -24.50 -4.92
C ASN A 466 14.69 -25.40 -3.69
N ILE A 467 14.15 -24.86 -2.59
CA ILE A 467 13.82 -25.64 -1.38
C ILE A 467 12.66 -26.58 -1.69
N GLY A 468 11.57 -26.10 -2.27
CA GLY A 468 10.41 -26.93 -2.61
C GLY A 468 10.71 -27.96 -3.68
N ALA A 469 11.55 -27.62 -4.67
CA ALA A 469 12.03 -28.57 -5.67
C ALA A 469 12.92 -29.66 -5.06
N ALA A 470 13.86 -29.31 -4.18
CA ALA A 470 14.68 -30.28 -3.44
C ALA A 470 13.86 -31.16 -2.48
N MET A 471 12.71 -30.67 -2.02
CA MET A 471 11.74 -31.43 -1.22
C MET A 471 10.71 -32.22 -2.06
N GLY A 472 10.78 -32.15 -3.39
CA GLY A 472 9.89 -32.88 -4.30
C GLY A 472 8.47 -32.32 -4.44
N TYR A 473 8.23 -31.06 -4.04
CA TYR A 473 6.91 -30.41 -4.20
C TYR A 473 6.63 -29.93 -5.62
N TRP A 474 7.66 -29.70 -6.43
CA TRP A 474 7.57 -29.33 -7.84
C TRP A 474 8.90 -29.63 -8.58
N PRO A 475 8.93 -29.63 -9.93
CA PRO A 475 10.16 -29.78 -10.70
C PRO A 475 11.19 -28.68 -10.43
N MET A 476 12.48 -28.99 -10.52
CA MET A 476 13.58 -28.00 -10.40
C MET A 476 13.69 -27.08 -11.63
N GLU A 477 13.25 -27.56 -12.79
CA GLU A 477 13.26 -26.81 -14.04
C GLU A 477 11.85 -26.77 -14.60
N ALA A 478 11.46 -25.61 -15.12
CA ALA A 478 10.22 -25.37 -15.83
C ALA A 478 10.52 -24.46 -17.01
N THR A 479 9.95 -24.76 -18.17
CA THR A 479 10.13 -23.98 -19.39
C THR A 479 8.76 -23.62 -19.98
N TRP A 480 8.73 -22.77 -21.00
CA TRP A 480 7.49 -22.52 -21.75
C TRP A 480 6.98 -23.76 -22.49
N GLU A 481 7.86 -24.70 -22.81
CA GLU A 481 7.54 -25.96 -23.50
C GLU A 481 7.12 -27.06 -22.52
N VAL A 482 7.63 -27.02 -21.28
CA VAL A 482 7.30 -27.94 -20.18
C VAL A 482 6.90 -27.10 -18.96
N PRO A 483 5.64 -26.64 -18.90
CA PRO A 483 5.15 -25.79 -17.80
C PRO A 483 5.10 -26.54 -16.47
N ASN A 484 5.23 -25.81 -15.37
CA ASN A 484 5.15 -26.38 -14.03
C ASN A 484 3.70 -26.64 -13.62
N MET A 485 3.20 -27.84 -13.93
CA MET A 485 1.85 -28.32 -13.59
C MET A 485 1.69 -28.74 -12.11
N SER A 486 2.61 -28.38 -11.21
CA SER A 486 2.42 -28.66 -9.78
C SER A 486 1.35 -27.74 -9.18
N TYR A 487 0.25 -28.33 -8.71
CA TYR A 487 -0.77 -27.62 -7.93
C TYR A 487 -0.17 -26.88 -6.71
N ALA A 488 0.83 -27.47 -6.05
CA ALA A 488 1.50 -26.84 -4.91
C ALA A 488 2.27 -25.56 -5.33
N TRP A 489 2.90 -25.58 -6.51
CA TRP A 489 3.53 -24.40 -7.10
C TRP A 489 2.50 -23.34 -7.50
N TYR A 490 1.40 -23.74 -8.16
CA TYR A 490 0.28 -22.87 -8.51
C TYR A 490 -0.29 -22.18 -7.26
N ALA A 491 -0.69 -22.95 -6.24
CA ALA A 491 -1.22 -22.44 -4.97
C ALA A 491 -0.27 -21.45 -4.29
N THR A 492 1.03 -21.76 -4.25
CA THR A 492 2.06 -20.89 -3.67
C THR A 492 2.14 -19.54 -4.41
N ASN A 493 2.11 -19.56 -5.74
CA ASN A 493 2.20 -18.35 -6.54
C ASN A 493 0.90 -17.54 -6.52
N ARG A 494 -0.28 -18.18 -6.53
CA ARG A 494 -1.57 -17.46 -6.40
C ARG A 494 -1.64 -16.66 -5.10
N ILE A 495 -1.27 -17.27 -3.96
CA ILE A 495 -1.16 -16.53 -2.68
C ILE A 495 -0.05 -15.47 -2.73
N THR A 496 1.11 -15.78 -3.31
CA THR A 496 2.22 -14.81 -3.41
C THR A 496 1.76 -13.55 -4.14
N PHE A 497 1.21 -13.65 -5.36
CA PHE A 497 0.79 -12.47 -6.11
C PHE A 497 -0.34 -11.69 -5.38
N ALA A 498 -1.33 -12.39 -4.82
CA ALA A 498 -2.43 -11.84 -4.03
C ALA A 498 -2.04 -11.16 -2.69
N THR A 499 -0.78 -11.24 -2.28
CA THR A 499 -0.32 -10.71 -0.98
C THR A 499 1.05 -10.01 -1.04
N SER A 500 1.65 -9.86 -2.22
CA SER A 500 3.04 -9.41 -2.34
C SER A 500 3.38 -8.62 -3.61
N THR A 501 2.40 -8.27 -4.44
CA THR A 501 2.61 -7.43 -5.62
C THR A 501 2.93 -5.97 -5.24
N TRP A 502 3.14 -5.14 -6.25
CA TRP A 502 3.28 -3.69 -6.09
C TRP A 502 2.01 -3.02 -5.55
N VAL A 503 0.84 -3.68 -5.64
CA VAL A 503 -0.41 -3.21 -5.06
C VAL A 503 -0.36 -3.33 -3.54
N VAL A 504 0.14 -4.44 -3.00
CA VAL A 504 0.12 -4.70 -1.56
C VAL A 504 0.98 -3.73 -0.74
N ARG A 505 2.19 -3.39 -1.20
CA ARG A 505 3.03 -2.37 -0.54
C ARG A 505 2.36 -0.98 -0.49
N HIS A 506 1.44 -0.73 -1.42
CA HIS A 506 0.68 0.50 -1.54
C HIS A 506 -0.77 0.35 -1.07
N TYR A 507 -1.11 -0.82 -0.49
CA TYR A 507 -2.47 -1.19 -0.16
C TYR A 507 -3.11 -0.11 0.71
N PRO A 508 -4.37 0.28 0.44
CA PRO A 508 -5.03 1.31 1.22
C PRO A 508 -5.06 1.04 2.73
N MET A 509 -5.10 -0.22 3.16
CA MET A 509 -4.99 -0.56 4.58
C MET A 509 -3.67 -1.28 4.92
N GLY A 510 -2.64 -1.09 4.10
CA GLY A 510 -1.30 -1.63 4.27
C GLY A 510 -0.57 -1.05 5.48
N GLU A 511 0.45 -1.76 5.92
CA GLU A 511 1.28 -1.45 7.09
C GLU A 511 1.90 -0.04 7.03
N GLY A 512 2.36 0.41 5.86
CA GLY A 512 2.86 1.78 5.67
C GLY A 512 1.80 2.83 6.03
N ASN A 513 0.59 2.66 5.52
CA ASN A 513 -0.55 3.57 5.76
C ASN A 513 -1.07 3.50 7.20
N LEU A 514 -1.15 2.29 7.76
CA LEU A 514 -1.48 2.09 9.17
C LEU A 514 -0.46 2.79 10.09
N ALA A 515 0.83 2.79 9.74
CA ALA A 515 1.87 3.46 10.52
C ALA A 515 1.73 4.99 10.46
N LEU A 516 1.34 5.56 9.31
CA LEU A 516 0.95 6.97 9.21
C LEU A 516 -0.25 7.29 10.10
N LEU A 517 -1.32 6.47 10.03
CA LEU A 517 -2.53 6.64 10.83
C LEU A 517 -2.23 6.54 12.34
N TYR A 518 -1.38 5.60 12.74
CA TYR A 518 -0.89 5.47 14.13
C TYR A 518 -0.22 6.77 14.59
N LYS A 519 0.71 7.31 13.80
CA LYS A 519 1.40 8.57 14.09
C LYS A 519 0.41 9.75 14.17
N MET A 520 -0.55 9.82 13.25
CA MET A 520 -1.62 10.83 13.27
C MET A 520 -2.48 10.75 14.52
N ALA A 521 -2.83 9.54 14.97
CA ALA A 521 -3.66 9.31 16.15
C ALA A 521 -2.93 9.64 17.44
N HIS A 522 -1.68 9.22 17.58
CA HIS A 522 -0.81 9.61 18.69
C HIS A 522 -0.72 11.14 18.81
N TYR A 523 -0.42 11.85 17.72
CA TYR A 523 -0.32 13.32 17.73
C TYR A 523 -1.66 14.01 18.06
N ASN A 524 -2.77 13.49 17.56
CA ASN A 524 -4.12 14.04 17.82
C ASN A 524 -4.78 13.48 19.10
N LYS A 525 -4.05 12.71 19.92
CA LYS A 525 -4.54 12.12 21.19
C LYS A 525 -5.82 11.28 21.02
N LEU A 526 -5.98 10.66 19.85
CA LEU A 526 -7.03 9.69 19.60
C LEU A 526 -6.69 8.38 20.35
N ASP A 527 -7.66 7.83 21.08
CA ASP A 527 -7.52 6.48 21.66
C ASP A 527 -7.24 5.46 20.54
N LEU A 528 -6.10 4.77 20.61
CA LEU A 528 -5.66 3.84 19.57
C LEU A 528 -6.59 2.63 19.43
N LYS A 529 -7.39 2.29 20.44
CA LYS A 529 -8.44 1.28 20.33
C LYS A 529 -9.53 1.71 19.34
N ASP A 530 -9.86 3.00 19.30
CA ASP A 530 -10.85 3.52 18.34
C ASP A 530 -10.31 3.45 16.92
N LEU A 531 -9.04 3.85 16.70
CA LEU A 531 -8.40 3.75 15.38
C LEU A 531 -8.26 2.28 14.93
N PHE A 532 -7.78 1.39 15.81
CA PHE A 532 -7.71 -0.05 15.53
C PHE A 532 -9.11 -0.60 15.18
N THR A 533 -10.13 -0.25 15.95
CA THR A 533 -11.50 -0.76 15.73
C THR A 533 -12.08 -0.27 14.40
N ILE A 534 -11.91 1.01 14.04
CA ILE A 534 -12.46 1.51 12.77
C ILE A 534 -11.68 0.97 11.56
N THR A 535 -10.35 0.88 11.64
CA THR A 535 -9.55 0.27 10.55
C THR A 535 -9.89 -1.21 10.39
N LEU A 536 -10.06 -1.97 11.48
CA LEU A 536 -10.57 -3.35 11.46
C LEU A 536 -11.92 -3.47 10.73
N ILE A 537 -12.90 -2.62 11.06
CA ILE A 537 -14.22 -2.59 10.41
C ILE A 537 -14.08 -2.26 8.92
N ILE A 538 -13.30 -1.23 8.57
CA ILE A 538 -13.11 -0.79 7.19
C ILE A 538 -12.43 -1.87 6.34
N GLY A 539 -11.39 -2.53 6.84
CA GLY A 539 -10.73 -3.59 6.09
C GLY A 539 -11.62 -4.83 5.87
N VAL A 540 -12.42 -5.21 6.87
CA VAL A 540 -13.36 -6.36 6.72
C VAL A 540 -14.51 -6.02 5.78
N VAL A 541 -15.24 -4.93 6.05
CA VAL A 541 -16.41 -4.53 5.25
C VAL A 541 -15.97 -4.13 3.84
N GLY A 542 -14.88 -3.38 3.72
CA GLY A 542 -14.35 -2.87 2.46
C GLY A 542 -13.86 -3.98 1.54
N SER A 543 -13.13 -4.98 2.05
CA SER A 543 -12.63 -6.09 1.19
C SER A 543 -13.79 -6.93 0.63
N VAL A 544 -14.77 -7.28 1.48
CA VAL A 544 -15.94 -8.07 1.05
C VAL A 544 -16.82 -7.27 0.08
N PHE A 545 -17.13 -6.02 0.42
CA PHE A 545 -17.99 -5.17 -0.41
C PHE A 545 -17.34 -4.83 -1.75
N ALA A 546 -16.05 -4.47 -1.77
CA ALA A 546 -15.32 -4.22 -3.01
C ALA A 546 -15.30 -5.45 -3.91
N THR A 547 -15.05 -6.66 -3.37
CA THR A 547 -15.06 -7.90 -4.17
C THR A 547 -16.43 -8.14 -4.83
N ILE A 548 -17.52 -7.99 -4.09
CA ILE A 548 -18.88 -8.17 -4.63
C ILE A 548 -19.22 -7.08 -5.64
N TRP A 549 -18.85 -5.83 -5.36
CA TRP A 549 -19.16 -4.68 -6.20
C TRP A 549 -18.40 -4.74 -7.54
N GLN A 550 -17.10 -5.05 -7.51
CA GLN A 550 -16.27 -5.23 -8.71
C GLN A 550 -16.87 -6.25 -9.68
N ILE A 551 -17.24 -7.42 -9.16
CA ILE A 551 -17.85 -8.52 -9.92
C ILE A 551 -19.21 -8.15 -10.52
N TRP A 552 -19.91 -7.18 -9.93
CA TRP A 552 -21.19 -6.67 -10.45
C TRP A 552 -21.01 -5.57 -11.50
N MET A 553 -19.87 -4.87 -11.48
CA MET A 553 -19.57 -3.78 -12.42
C MET A 553 -18.78 -4.23 -13.65
N LEU A 554 -18.20 -5.43 -13.63
CA LEU A 554 -17.64 -6.17 -14.76
C LEU A 554 -18.75 -6.85 -15.59
#